data_AF-A0A5E4PPI3-F1
#
_entry.id   AF-A0A5E4PPI3-F1
#
_cell.length_a   1.000
_cell.length_b   1.000
_cell.length_c   1.000
_cell.angle_alpha   90.00
_cell.angle_beta   90.00
_cell.angle_gamma   90.00
#
_symmetry.space_group_name_H-M   'P 1'
#
loop_
_entity.id
_entity.type
_entity.pdbx_description
1 polymer ?
#
loop_
_entity_poly.entity_id
_entity_poly.type
_entity_poly.pdbx_seq_one_letter_code
_entity_poly.pdbx_strand_id
1 'polypeptide(L)'
;MPNGDVYNLGMAVPKGRLRHVLVKFPFDKEGDMFAKAEVVGSFASRWWLHPSYMHSFGITENYFVIVEQPMTISLNKMVINQLTNQPMVSSMQWFGDCETHIVLISRNTGEEVKRFRTENLFYLHVINSFEHNGKLTIDICAYKDAKALEGMYVDALKSMQYNADYADWFRGRPKRLEMDLSSPNLTQIEPKLLADIGCETPRINYELHNGKFYRYFYAISSEVDHEHPGSLVKVDTKTGESKIWWEEGCYSSEPIFVPRPNAEDEDDGVLVSALVFSKDERQVALLVLDAKNMTEIARATFITPSPAPKCLHGWFLPDKLK
;
A
#
# COMPACT_ATOMS: atom_id res chain seq x y z
N MET A 1 -0.94 -0.13 15.74
CA MET A 1 -1.57 1.02 16.45
C MET A 1 -0.64 1.54 17.53
N PRO A 2 -0.81 2.78 18.05
CA PRO A 2 0.07 3.31 19.11
C PRO A 2 0.10 2.47 20.39
N ASN A 3 -0.98 1.74 20.69
CA ASN A 3 -1.06 0.81 21.82
C ASN A 3 -0.46 -0.59 21.53
N GLY A 4 0.19 -0.77 20.38
CA GLY A 4 0.76 -2.03 19.93
C GLY A 4 -0.23 -2.98 19.23
N ASP A 5 -1.54 -2.71 19.26
CA ASP A 5 -2.51 -3.57 18.58
C ASP A 5 -2.25 -3.61 17.07
N VAL A 6 -2.38 -4.82 16.50
CA VAL A 6 -2.25 -5.06 15.07
C VAL A 6 -3.62 -5.44 14.52
N TYR A 7 -3.99 -4.87 13.37
CA TYR A 7 -5.19 -5.23 12.64
C TYR A 7 -4.80 -5.80 11.28
N ASN A 8 -5.49 -6.85 10.85
CA ASN A 8 -5.30 -7.41 9.52
C ASN A 8 -6.63 -7.83 8.89
N LEU A 9 -6.64 -7.93 7.57
CA LEU A 9 -7.78 -8.37 6.78
C LEU A 9 -7.54 -9.80 6.31
N GLY A 10 -8.58 -10.64 6.38
CA GLY A 10 -8.53 -12.00 5.89
C GLY A 10 -9.88 -12.48 5.39
N MET A 11 -9.95 -13.78 5.12
CA MET A 11 -11.20 -14.46 4.81
C MET A 11 -11.45 -15.58 5.81
N ALA A 12 -12.68 -15.73 6.23
CA ALA A 12 -13.11 -16.83 7.08
C ALA A 12 -14.54 -17.25 6.73
N VAL A 13 -15.01 -18.35 7.33
CA VAL A 13 -16.37 -18.87 7.17
C VAL A 13 -17.14 -18.76 8.50
N PRO A 14 -17.31 -17.54 9.08
CA PRO A 14 -18.05 -17.39 10.31
C PRO A 14 -19.51 -17.85 10.10
N LYS A 15 -19.98 -18.73 10.99
CA LYS A 15 -21.35 -19.28 10.96
C LYS A 15 -21.74 -19.88 9.59
N GLY A 16 -20.79 -20.49 8.89
CA GLY A 16 -21.05 -21.21 7.63
C GLY A 16 -21.11 -20.34 6.37
N ARG A 17 -20.85 -19.03 6.46
CA ARG A 17 -20.84 -18.12 5.31
C ARG A 17 -19.47 -17.51 5.09
N LEU A 18 -18.97 -17.58 3.85
CA LEU A 18 -17.72 -16.93 3.48
C LEU A 18 -17.85 -15.40 3.63
N ARG A 19 -16.95 -14.80 4.40
CA ARG A 19 -16.87 -13.36 4.62
C ARG A 19 -15.43 -12.91 4.65
N HIS A 20 -15.23 -11.65 4.30
CA HIS A 20 -14.01 -10.96 4.68
C HIS A 20 -14.10 -10.62 6.16
N VAL A 21 -13.02 -10.84 6.89
CA VAL A 21 -12.94 -10.62 8.34
C VAL A 21 -11.79 -9.69 8.68
N LEU A 22 -12.05 -8.77 9.60
CA LEU A 22 -11.05 -7.92 10.20
C LEU A 22 -10.64 -8.58 11.52
N VAL A 23 -9.36 -8.89 11.64
CA VAL A 23 -8.79 -9.59 12.78
C VAL A 23 -7.94 -8.62 13.57
N LYS A 24 -8.18 -8.54 14.87
CA LYS A 24 -7.34 -7.82 15.82
C LYS A 24 -6.41 -8.81 16.51
N PHE A 25 -5.13 -8.48 16.53
CA PHE A 25 -4.11 -9.14 17.35
C PHE A 25 -3.74 -8.14 18.46
N PRO A 26 -4.31 -8.29 19.66
CA PRO A 26 -4.06 -7.37 20.75
C PRO A 26 -2.60 -7.47 21.21
N PHE A 27 -1.99 -6.33 21.51
CA PHE A 27 -0.65 -6.33 22.07
C PHE A 27 -0.65 -7.01 23.45
N ASP A 28 0.29 -7.92 23.63
CA ASP A 28 0.56 -8.56 24.89
C ASP A 28 2.06 -8.58 25.13
N LYS A 29 2.49 -7.98 26.26
CA LYS A 29 3.90 -7.89 26.62
C LYS A 29 4.50 -9.24 26.99
N GLU A 30 3.68 -10.15 27.54
CA GLU A 30 4.14 -11.43 28.11
C GLU A 30 3.52 -12.65 27.44
N GLY A 31 2.56 -12.45 26.53
CA GLY A 31 1.80 -13.53 25.91
C GLY A 31 1.87 -13.57 24.38
N ASP A 32 1.24 -14.59 23.82
CA ASP A 32 1.13 -14.81 22.38
C ASP A 32 -0.06 -14.02 21.81
N MET A 33 0.22 -12.97 21.04
CA MET A 33 -0.80 -12.16 20.38
C MET A 33 -1.67 -12.96 19.39
N PHE A 34 -1.15 -14.06 18.83
CA PHE A 34 -1.90 -14.92 17.92
C PHE A 34 -2.95 -15.75 18.68
N ALA A 35 -2.64 -16.19 19.89
CA ALA A 35 -3.59 -16.91 20.74
C ALA A 35 -4.79 -16.05 21.19
N LYS A 36 -4.61 -14.72 21.19
CA LYS A 36 -5.63 -13.73 21.54
C LYS A 36 -6.28 -13.06 20.32
N ALA A 37 -6.00 -13.55 19.11
CA ALA A 37 -6.56 -12.99 17.90
C ALA A 37 -8.09 -13.11 17.87
N GLU A 38 -8.78 -12.02 17.57
CA GLU A 38 -10.23 -11.98 17.53
C GLU A 38 -10.76 -11.32 16.26
N VAL A 39 -11.89 -11.81 15.76
CA VAL A 39 -12.59 -11.16 14.64
C VAL A 39 -13.38 -9.97 15.19
N VAL A 40 -12.94 -8.77 14.82
CA VAL A 40 -13.54 -7.49 15.28
C VAL A 40 -14.50 -6.88 14.27
N GLY A 41 -14.59 -7.45 13.07
CA GLY A 41 -15.53 -7.01 12.05
C GLY A 41 -15.61 -7.98 10.89
N SER A 42 -16.71 -7.92 10.13
CA SER A 42 -16.82 -8.72 8.91
C SER A 42 -17.80 -8.13 7.91
N PHE A 43 -17.51 -8.30 6.63
CA PHE A 43 -18.40 -7.89 5.54
C PHE A 43 -18.55 -8.98 4.50
N ALA A 44 -19.67 -8.92 3.79
CA ALA A 44 -19.93 -9.86 2.70
C ALA A 44 -19.13 -9.44 1.47
N SER A 45 -18.54 -10.42 0.78
CA SER A 45 -18.06 -10.19 -0.58
C SER A 45 -19.23 -9.80 -1.48
N ARG A 46 -19.03 -8.82 -2.35
CA ARG A 46 -19.97 -8.49 -3.43
C ARG A 46 -20.28 -9.70 -4.31
N TRP A 47 -19.30 -10.59 -4.50
CA TRP A 47 -19.45 -11.81 -5.29
C TRP A 47 -19.11 -13.05 -4.46
N TRP A 48 -20.10 -13.89 -4.20
CA TRP A 48 -19.96 -15.08 -3.35
C TRP A 48 -18.73 -15.92 -3.73
N LEU A 49 -18.65 -16.39 -4.97
CA LEU A 49 -17.57 -17.29 -5.41
C LEU A 49 -16.33 -16.56 -5.94
N HIS A 50 -16.32 -15.23 -5.84
CA HIS A 50 -15.27 -14.35 -6.34
C HIS A 50 -14.96 -13.24 -5.32
N PRO A 51 -14.52 -13.58 -4.10
CA PRO A 51 -14.03 -12.59 -3.13
C PRO A 51 -12.97 -11.68 -3.75
N SER A 52 -13.03 -10.40 -3.41
CA SER A 52 -12.08 -9.41 -3.90
C SER A 52 -10.68 -9.66 -3.33
N TYR A 53 -9.66 -9.49 -4.16
CA TYR A 53 -8.26 -9.43 -3.76
C TYR A 53 -7.97 -8.03 -3.22
N MET A 54 -7.51 -7.97 -1.97
CA MET A 54 -7.18 -6.71 -1.29
C MET A 54 -5.80 -6.86 -0.66
N HIS A 55 -4.85 -6.07 -1.15
CA HIS A 55 -3.46 -6.15 -0.70
C HIS A 55 -3.20 -5.34 0.57
N SER A 56 -3.96 -4.27 0.78
CA SER A 56 -3.93 -3.44 2.00
C SER A 56 -5.31 -2.86 2.29
N PHE A 57 -5.49 -2.20 3.42
CA PHE A 57 -6.72 -1.50 3.78
C PHE A 57 -6.41 -0.25 4.60
N GLY A 58 -7.32 0.72 4.61
CA GLY A 58 -7.22 1.93 5.41
C GLY A 58 -7.80 1.74 6.81
N ILE A 59 -7.29 2.52 7.76
CA ILE A 59 -7.83 2.63 9.11
C ILE A 59 -7.90 4.11 9.47
N THR A 60 -9.04 4.57 9.96
CA THR A 60 -9.25 5.91 10.53
C THR A 60 -9.58 5.79 12.01
N GLU A 61 -9.90 6.89 12.69
CA GLU A 61 -10.35 6.86 14.09
C GLU A 61 -11.59 5.95 14.27
N ASN A 62 -12.58 6.05 13.37
CA ASN A 62 -13.87 5.38 13.52
C ASN A 62 -14.11 4.22 12.55
N TYR A 63 -13.33 4.09 11.47
CA TYR A 63 -13.60 3.15 10.39
C TYR A 63 -12.39 2.30 9.99
N PHE A 64 -12.66 1.05 9.64
CA PHE A 64 -11.84 0.34 8.67
C PHE A 64 -12.35 0.68 7.27
N VAL A 65 -11.44 1.05 6.37
CA VAL A 65 -11.75 1.55 5.03
C VAL A 65 -11.24 0.54 4.02
N ILE A 66 -12.16 -0.19 3.42
CA ILE A 66 -11.85 -1.29 2.51
C ILE A 66 -12.03 -0.84 1.08
N VAL A 67 -11.03 -1.05 0.23
CA VAL A 67 -11.14 -0.84 -1.22
C VAL A 67 -11.46 -2.20 -1.85
N GLU A 68 -12.75 -2.50 -2.02
CA GLU A 68 -13.24 -3.72 -2.67
C GLU A 68 -13.17 -3.54 -4.19
N GLN A 69 -11.98 -3.80 -4.74
CA GLN A 69 -11.67 -3.67 -6.16
C GLN A 69 -12.19 -4.86 -7.00
N PRO A 70 -12.37 -4.69 -8.32
CA PRO A 70 -12.87 -5.74 -9.19
C PRO A 70 -11.81 -6.78 -9.62
N MET A 71 -10.72 -6.91 -8.87
CA MET A 71 -9.83 -8.06 -8.92
C MET A 71 -10.28 -9.08 -7.89
N THR A 72 -10.53 -10.31 -8.31
CA THR A 72 -11.12 -11.35 -7.45
C THR A 72 -10.29 -12.62 -7.45
N ILE A 73 -10.50 -13.47 -6.45
CA ILE A 73 -10.01 -14.85 -6.42
C ILE A 73 -11.21 -15.78 -6.65
N SER A 74 -11.24 -16.44 -7.80
CA SER A 74 -12.27 -17.44 -8.12
C SER A 74 -12.07 -18.69 -7.24
N LEU A 75 -12.99 -18.96 -6.32
CA LEU A 75 -12.93 -20.13 -5.43
C LEU A 75 -12.99 -21.46 -6.19
N ASN A 76 -13.76 -21.53 -7.28
CA ASN A 76 -13.86 -22.74 -8.11
C ASN A 76 -12.50 -23.07 -8.77
N LYS A 77 -11.90 -22.07 -9.44
CA LYS A 77 -10.55 -22.19 -9.99
C LYS A 77 -9.51 -22.49 -8.91
N MET A 78 -9.63 -21.95 -7.70
CA MET A 78 -8.68 -22.25 -6.61
C MET A 78 -8.66 -23.74 -6.28
N VAL A 79 -9.84 -24.38 -6.18
CA VAL A 79 -9.95 -25.83 -5.95
C VAL A 79 -9.37 -26.62 -7.13
N ILE A 80 -9.74 -26.25 -8.37
CA ILE A 80 -9.24 -26.92 -9.58
C ILE A 80 -7.70 -26.79 -9.69
N ASN A 81 -7.16 -25.61 -9.42
CA ASN A 81 -5.74 -25.32 -9.50
C ASN A 81 -4.95 -26.10 -8.44
N GLN A 82 -5.50 -26.26 -7.23
CA GLN A 82 -4.89 -27.08 -6.19
C GLN A 82 -4.81 -28.56 -6.62
N LEU A 83 -5.83 -29.08 -7.31
CA LEU A 83 -5.84 -30.45 -7.84
C LEU A 83 -4.93 -30.64 -9.06
N THR A 84 -4.75 -29.59 -9.87
CA THR A 84 -3.97 -29.63 -11.12
C THR A 84 -2.58 -29.01 -11.00
N ASN A 85 -2.15 -28.71 -9.76
CA ASN A 85 -0.86 -28.09 -9.43
C ASN A 85 -0.56 -26.81 -10.23
N GLN A 86 -1.58 -25.96 -10.41
CA GLN A 86 -1.47 -24.66 -11.08
C GLN A 86 -1.22 -23.53 -10.07
N PRO A 87 -0.53 -22.44 -10.46
CA PRO A 87 -0.21 -21.35 -9.56
C PRO A 87 -1.46 -20.58 -9.11
N MET A 88 -1.43 -19.99 -7.91
CA MET A 88 -2.56 -19.23 -7.34
C MET A 88 -3.03 -18.09 -8.27
N VAL A 89 -2.11 -17.42 -8.96
CA VAL A 89 -2.40 -16.30 -9.86
C VAL A 89 -3.42 -16.67 -10.95
N SER A 90 -3.48 -17.93 -11.40
CA SER A 90 -4.47 -18.34 -12.42
C SER A 90 -5.90 -18.48 -11.86
N SER A 91 -6.08 -18.40 -10.54
CA SER A 91 -7.38 -18.22 -9.90
C SER A 91 -7.81 -16.75 -9.82
N MET A 92 -6.93 -15.80 -10.11
CA MET A 92 -7.28 -14.38 -10.11
C MET A 92 -8.08 -14.02 -11.36
N GLN A 93 -9.09 -13.17 -11.20
CA GLN A 93 -9.97 -12.74 -12.28
C GLN A 93 -10.35 -11.28 -12.12
N TRP A 94 -10.10 -10.51 -13.18
CA TRP A 94 -10.46 -9.10 -13.30
C TRP A 94 -11.85 -8.94 -13.94
N PHE A 95 -12.69 -8.11 -13.32
CA PHE A 95 -14.00 -7.70 -13.85
C PHE A 95 -13.97 -6.22 -14.24
N GLY A 96 -13.31 -5.90 -15.36
CA GLY A 96 -13.02 -4.52 -15.80
C GLY A 96 -14.24 -3.61 -15.99
N ASP A 97 -15.41 -4.18 -16.27
CA ASP A 97 -16.65 -3.41 -16.43
C ASP A 97 -17.33 -3.05 -15.09
N CYS A 98 -16.79 -3.55 -13.97
CA CYS A 98 -17.35 -3.31 -12.64
C CYS A 98 -16.65 -2.12 -11.95
N GLU A 99 -17.44 -1.33 -11.22
CA GLU A 99 -16.95 -0.25 -10.36
C GLU A 99 -16.19 -0.79 -9.14
N THR A 100 -15.31 0.03 -8.57
CA THR A 100 -14.67 -0.22 -7.27
C THR A 100 -15.56 0.30 -6.16
N HIS A 101 -15.70 -0.46 -5.06
CA HIS A 101 -16.46 -0.02 -3.90
C HIS A 101 -15.53 0.33 -2.74
N ILE A 102 -15.76 1.48 -2.10
CA ILE A 102 -15.14 1.79 -0.80
C ILE A 102 -16.13 1.41 0.29
N VAL A 103 -15.79 0.42 1.11
CA VAL A 103 -16.63 -0.14 2.16
C VAL A 103 -16.15 0.36 3.51
N LEU A 104 -17.05 0.97 4.29
CA LEU A 104 -16.78 1.45 5.64
C LEU A 104 -17.30 0.46 6.66
N ILE A 105 -16.40 -0.09 7.47
CA ILE A 105 -16.73 -0.93 8.61
C ILE A 105 -16.48 -0.13 9.88
N SER A 106 -17.50 0.00 10.73
CA SER A 106 -17.37 0.66 12.04
C SER A 106 -16.34 -0.07 12.90
N ARG A 107 -15.35 0.65 13.43
CA ARG A 107 -14.38 0.09 14.39
C ARG A 107 -15.00 -0.19 15.75
N ASN A 108 -16.12 0.45 16.07
CA ASN A 108 -16.82 0.27 17.34
C ASN A 108 -17.73 -0.96 17.32
N THR A 109 -18.47 -1.18 16.23
CA THR A 109 -19.47 -2.26 16.14
C THR A 109 -19.02 -3.46 15.31
N GLY A 110 -17.99 -3.30 14.48
CA GLY A 110 -17.55 -4.33 13.53
C GLY A 110 -18.47 -4.53 12.33
N GLU A 111 -19.49 -3.66 12.19
CA GLU A 111 -20.52 -3.77 11.15
C GLU A 111 -20.20 -2.88 9.95
N GLU A 112 -20.60 -3.34 8.77
CA GLU A 112 -20.62 -2.52 7.56
C GLU A 112 -21.67 -1.43 7.71
N VAL A 113 -21.25 -0.17 7.66
CA VAL A 113 -22.14 0.99 7.85
C VAL A 113 -22.46 1.72 6.56
N LYS A 114 -21.55 1.68 5.57
CA LYS A 114 -21.71 2.46 4.34
C LYS A 114 -20.81 1.96 3.22
N ARG A 115 -21.25 2.17 1.98
CA ARG A 115 -20.47 1.98 0.75
C ARG A 115 -20.47 3.23 -0.11
N PHE A 116 -19.38 3.45 -0.82
CA PHE A 116 -19.25 4.41 -1.91
C PHE A 116 -18.80 3.69 -3.16
N ARG A 117 -19.06 4.28 -4.33
CA ARG A 117 -18.69 3.72 -5.63
C ARG A 117 -17.75 4.67 -6.33
N THR A 118 -16.73 4.16 -6.99
CA THR A 118 -15.80 4.95 -7.78
C THR A 118 -15.50 4.22 -9.09
N GLU A 119 -14.82 4.89 -10.00
CA GLU A 119 -14.39 4.29 -11.25
C GLU A 119 -13.63 2.98 -11.02
N ASN A 120 -13.58 2.15 -12.06
CA ASN A 120 -12.76 0.96 -12.07
C ASN A 120 -11.29 1.34 -11.85
N LEU A 121 -10.64 0.73 -10.87
CA LEU A 121 -9.22 0.93 -10.57
C LEU A 121 -8.64 -0.34 -9.94
N PHE A 122 -7.34 -0.55 -10.15
CA PHE A 122 -6.57 -1.57 -9.43
C PHE A 122 -5.66 -0.88 -8.41
N TYR A 123 -5.46 -1.46 -7.23
CA TYR A 123 -4.54 -0.94 -6.23
C TYR A 123 -3.82 -2.06 -5.48
N LEU A 124 -2.69 -1.70 -4.89
CA LEU A 124 -1.97 -2.54 -3.94
C LEU A 124 -1.90 -1.84 -2.58
N HIS A 125 -1.38 -0.62 -2.55
CA HIS A 125 -1.10 0.07 -1.29
C HIS A 125 -1.99 1.28 -1.08
N VAL A 126 -2.60 1.31 0.10
CA VAL A 126 -3.16 2.53 0.70
C VAL A 126 -2.01 3.38 1.23
N ILE A 127 -2.01 4.67 0.89
CA ILE A 127 -1.04 5.66 1.40
C ILE A 127 -1.44 6.05 2.83
N ASN A 128 -2.66 6.53 3.01
CA ASN A 128 -3.27 6.83 4.31
C ASN A 128 -4.79 6.94 4.15
N SER A 129 -5.51 6.92 5.27
CA SER A 129 -6.94 7.24 5.34
C SER A 129 -7.23 8.05 6.59
N PHE A 130 -8.11 9.05 6.52
CA PHE A 130 -8.42 9.88 7.68
C PHE A 130 -9.80 10.51 7.60
N GLU A 131 -10.28 10.98 8.76
CA GLU A 131 -11.54 11.72 8.87
C GLU A 131 -11.25 13.20 9.14
N HIS A 132 -11.90 14.10 8.40
CA HIS A 132 -11.77 15.54 8.60
C HIS A 132 -13.03 16.28 8.13
N ASN A 133 -13.59 17.15 8.98
CA ASN A 133 -14.77 17.98 8.69
C ASN A 133 -15.96 17.19 8.10
N GLY A 134 -16.29 16.03 8.68
CA GLY A 134 -17.40 15.17 8.24
C GLY A 134 -17.14 14.40 6.94
N LYS A 135 -15.92 14.48 6.40
CA LYS A 135 -15.49 13.69 5.25
C LYS A 135 -14.51 12.61 5.69
N LEU A 136 -14.55 11.48 5.00
CA LEU A 136 -13.52 10.46 5.05
C LEU A 136 -12.71 10.55 3.76
N THR A 137 -11.39 10.56 3.90
CA THR A 137 -10.46 10.57 2.77
C THR A 137 -9.67 9.27 2.78
N ILE A 138 -9.48 8.68 1.60
CA ILE A 138 -8.52 7.59 1.40
C ILE A 138 -7.62 7.94 0.21
N ASP A 139 -6.32 7.85 0.44
CA ASP A 139 -5.29 8.06 -0.56
C ASP A 139 -4.67 6.71 -0.90
N ILE A 140 -4.57 6.37 -2.19
CA ILE A 140 -4.11 5.07 -2.67
C ILE A 140 -3.14 5.21 -3.84
N CYS A 141 -2.21 4.29 -3.99
CA CYS A 141 -1.48 4.10 -5.23
C CYS A 141 -2.34 3.26 -6.18
N ALA A 142 -2.92 3.91 -7.19
CA ALA A 142 -3.87 3.30 -8.12
C ALA A 142 -3.25 3.09 -9.51
N TYR A 143 -3.51 1.93 -10.07
CA TYR A 143 -3.18 1.57 -11.44
C TYR A 143 -4.42 1.69 -12.32
N LYS A 144 -4.19 1.85 -13.62
CA LYS A 144 -5.26 1.90 -14.62
C LYS A 144 -6.11 0.64 -14.60
N ASP A 145 -5.49 -0.53 -14.54
CA ASP A 145 -6.17 -1.83 -14.52
C ASP A 145 -5.26 -2.93 -13.93
N ALA A 146 -5.77 -4.16 -13.95
CA ALA A 146 -5.10 -5.34 -13.42
C ALA A 146 -3.86 -5.82 -14.20
N LYS A 147 -3.53 -5.24 -15.36
CA LYS A 147 -2.29 -5.58 -16.09
C LYS A 147 -1.03 -5.25 -15.29
N ALA A 148 -1.15 -4.43 -14.24
CA ALA A 148 -0.09 -4.27 -13.24
C ALA A 148 0.41 -5.62 -12.71
N LEU A 149 -0.44 -6.65 -12.57
CA LEU A 149 -0.02 -8.00 -12.17
C LEU A 149 0.82 -8.69 -13.24
N GLU A 150 0.54 -8.47 -14.53
CA GLU A 150 1.36 -8.99 -15.64
C GLU A 150 2.75 -8.36 -15.62
N GLY A 151 2.83 -7.06 -15.30
CA GLY A 151 4.10 -6.35 -15.09
C GLY A 151 4.97 -6.90 -13.95
N MET A 152 4.40 -7.69 -13.03
CA MET A 152 5.16 -8.33 -11.94
C MET A 152 5.76 -9.68 -12.30
N TYR A 153 5.45 -10.25 -13.47
CA TYR A 153 6.09 -11.49 -13.90
C TYR A 153 7.58 -11.26 -14.17
N VAL A 154 8.43 -12.22 -13.79
CA VAL A 154 9.88 -12.15 -13.99
C VAL A 154 10.24 -11.89 -15.45
N ASP A 155 9.51 -12.48 -16.40
CA ASP A 155 9.76 -12.27 -17.83
C ASP A 155 9.39 -10.86 -18.30
N ALA A 156 8.33 -10.25 -17.74
CA ALA A 156 8.01 -8.86 -17.99
C ALA A 156 9.09 -7.93 -17.41
N LEU A 157 9.52 -8.18 -16.17
CA LEU A 157 10.56 -7.41 -15.47
C LEU A 157 11.90 -7.39 -16.22
N LYS A 158 12.28 -8.47 -16.91
CA LYS A 158 13.50 -8.51 -17.75
C LYS A 158 13.50 -7.46 -18.87
N SER A 159 12.32 -6.99 -19.29
CA SER A 159 12.15 -6.02 -20.38
C SER A 159 11.64 -4.65 -19.97
N MET A 160 11.47 -4.42 -18.66
CA MET A 160 10.75 -3.24 -18.15
C MET A 160 11.33 -1.88 -18.57
N GLN A 161 12.63 -1.83 -18.88
CA GLN A 161 13.34 -0.58 -19.21
C GLN A 161 13.24 -0.18 -20.69
N TYR A 162 12.84 -1.10 -21.56
CA TYR A 162 12.80 -0.89 -23.02
C TYR A 162 11.48 -1.32 -23.67
N ASN A 163 10.58 -1.92 -22.90
CA ASN A 163 9.22 -2.22 -23.32
C ASN A 163 8.31 -1.03 -23.01
N ALA A 164 7.91 -0.27 -24.03
CA ALA A 164 6.99 0.86 -23.88
C ALA A 164 5.64 0.44 -23.27
N ASP A 165 5.17 -0.77 -23.55
CA ASP A 165 3.91 -1.28 -22.99
C ASP A 165 4.01 -1.50 -21.47
N TYR A 166 5.22 -1.74 -20.93
CA TYR A 166 5.42 -1.95 -19.49
C TYR A 166 5.08 -0.70 -18.69
N ALA A 167 5.46 0.48 -19.20
CA ALA A 167 5.13 1.75 -18.57
C ALA A 167 3.61 1.97 -18.49
N ASP A 168 2.87 1.56 -19.51
CA ASP A 168 1.41 1.64 -19.49
C ASP A 168 0.78 0.62 -18.52
N TRP A 169 1.41 -0.53 -18.30
CA TRP A 169 0.89 -1.57 -17.39
C TRP A 169 1.19 -1.27 -15.92
N PHE A 170 2.38 -0.74 -15.61
CA PHE A 170 2.93 -0.69 -14.25
C PHE A 170 3.19 0.72 -13.73
N ARG A 171 2.35 1.68 -14.11
CA ARG A 171 2.41 3.06 -13.63
C ARG A 171 1.32 3.33 -12.59
N GLY A 172 1.69 3.24 -11.32
CA GLY A 172 0.82 3.58 -10.19
C GLY A 172 0.76 5.08 -9.99
N ARG A 173 -0.44 5.67 -9.91
CA ARG A 173 -0.65 7.10 -9.66
C ARG A 173 -1.30 7.30 -8.28
N PRO A 174 -0.81 8.24 -7.45
CA PRO A 174 -1.42 8.51 -6.16
C PRO A 174 -2.76 9.22 -6.37
N LYS A 175 -3.86 8.57 -5.98
CA LYS A 175 -5.22 9.10 -6.09
C LYS A 175 -5.83 9.32 -4.72
N ARG A 176 -6.56 10.42 -4.55
CA ARG A 176 -7.35 10.79 -3.37
C ARG A 176 -8.84 10.61 -3.65
N LEU A 177 -9.51 9.86 -2.79
CA LEU A 177 -10.96 9.69 -2.80
C LEU A 177 -11.54 10.33 -1.54
N GLU A 178 -12.36 11.36 -1.72
CA GLU A 178 -13.03 12.07 -0.64
C GLU A 178 -14.51 11.71 -0.60
N MET A 179 -14.98 11.25 0.56
CA MET A 179 -16.33 10.75 0.78
C MET A 179 -17.00 11.57 1.87
N ASP A 180 -18.11 12.23 1.53
CA ASP A 180 -18.95 12.89 2.54
C ASP A 180 -19.76 11.83 3.31
N LEU A 181 -19.56 11.78 4.63
CA LEU A 181 -20.19 10.78 5.49
C LEU A 181 -21.70 10.99 5.61
N SER A 182 -22.23 12.18 5.27
CA SER A 182 -23.66 12.46 5.21
C SER A 182 -24.35 12.01 3.92
N SER A 183 -23.60 11.73 2.85
CA SER A 183 -24.19 11.37 1.55
C SER A 183 -24.98 10.04 1.60
N PRO A 184 -25.90 9.77 0.66
CA PRO A 184 -26.55 8.47 0.58
C PRO A 184 -25.58 7.30 0.40
N ASN A 185 -26.00 6.09 0.76
CA ASN A 185 -25.25 4.88 0.47
C ASN A 185 -25.07 4.70 -1.05
N LEU A 186 -23.93 4.17 -1.49
CA LEU A 186 -23.55 3.98 -2.89
C LEU A 186 -23.44 5.28 -3.71
N THR A 187 -23.18 6.42 -3.04
CA THR A 187 -22.83 7.67 -3.71
C THR A 187 -21.57 7.47 -4.57
N GLN A 188 -21.60 8.00 -5.79
CA GLN A 188 -20.46 7.98 -6.70
C GLN A 188 -19.43 9.02 -6.25
N ILE A 189 -18.15 8.65 -6.24
CA ILE A 189 -17.03 9.52 -5.95
C ILE A 189 -16.03 9.46 -7.11
N GLU A 190 -15.52 10.63 -7.48
CA GLU A 190 -14.48 10.77 -8.49
C GLU A 190 -13.12 10.83 -7.78
N PRO A 191 -12.18 9.95 -8.14
CA PRO A 191 -10.85 9.97 -7.55
C PRO A 191 -10.03 11.10 -8.20
N LYS A 192 -9.31 11.86 -7.38
CA LYS A 192 -8.49 12.98 -7.83
C LYS A 192 -7.02 12.62 -7.78
N LEU A 193 -6.24 13.05 -8.77
CA LEU A 193 -4.79 12.89 -8.73
C LEU A 193 -4.20 13.75 -7.59
N LEU A 194 -3.35 13.14 -6.76
CA LEU A 194 -2.60 13.87 -5.72
C LEU A 194 -1.36 14.57 -6.27
N ALA A 195 -0.65 13.90 -7.16
CA ALA A 195 0.55 14.40 -7.81
C ALA A 195 0.75 13.70 -9.15
N ASP A 196 1.30 14.40 -10.14
CA ASP A 196 1.63 13.83 -11.45
C ASP A 196 3.01 13.14 -11.41
N ILE A 197 3.09 12.07 -10.62
CA ILE A 197 4.27 11.22 -10.51
C ILE A 197 3.86 9.79 -10.24
N GLY A 198 4.52 8.85 -10.91
CA GLY A 198 4.36 7.43 -10.67
C GLY A 198 4.96 7.06 -9.32
N CYS A 199 4.20 6.44 -8.44
CA CYS A 199 4.71 6.04 -7.13
C CYS A 199 4.09 4.75 -6.61
N GLU A 200 4.89 4.00 -5.86
CA GLU A 200 4.44 2.80 -5.17
C GLU A 200 5.23 2.54 -3.88
N THR A 201 4.76 1.61 -3.04
CA THR A 201 5.29 1.33 -1.69
C THR A 201 5.34 2.60 -0.83
N PRO A 202 4.18 3.26 -0.63
CA PRO A 202 4.11 4.53 0.06
C PRO A 202 4.40 4.37 1.57
N ARG A 203 5.07 5.37 2.13
CA ARG A 203 5.36 5.52 3.56
C ARG A 203 5.03 6.94 3.99
N ILE A 204 4.61 7.07 5.24
CA ILE A 204 4.32 8.35 5.90
C ILE A 204 5.04 8.39 7.24
N ASN A 205 4.94 9.51 7.96
CA ASN A 205 5.21 9.55 9.39
C ASN A 205 4.11 8.77 10.14
N TYR A 206 4.21 7.43 10.08
CA TYR A 206 3.12 6.51 10.41
C TYR A 206 2.70 6.57 11.87
N GLU A 207 3.67 6.71 12.79
CA GLU A 207 3.41 6.75 14.23
C GLU A 207 2.49 7.90 14.63
N LEU A 208 2.66 9.07 14.01
CA LEU A 208 1.90 10.28 14.35
C LEU A 208 0.69 10.50 13.45
N HIS A 209 0.76 10.11 12.17
CA HIS A 209 -0.20 10.51 11.13
C HIS A 209 -1.04 9.38 10.52
N ASN A 210 -0.78 8.10 10.81
CA ASN A 210 -1.66 7.03 10.34
C ASN A 210 -3.08 7.21 10.89
N GLY A 211 -4.09 7.19 10.02
CA GLY A 211 -5.48 7.42 10.43
C GLY A 211 -5.87 8.88 10.61
N LYS A 212 -4.94 9.82 10.41
CA LYS A 212 -5.10 11.26 10.67
C LYS A 212 -4.71 12.09 9.46
N PHE A 213 -5.11 13.36 9.47
CA PHE A 213 -4.66 14.32 8.47
C PHE A 213 -3.12 14.36 8.40
N TYR A 214 -2.60 14.43 7.18
CA TYR A 214 -1.17 14.38 6.87
C TYR A 214 -0.91 15.19 5.59
N ARG A 215 0.32 15.66 5.42
CA ARG A 215 0.76 16.47 4.28
C ARG A 215 1.76 15.75 3.40
N TYR A 216 2.59 14.84 3.93
CA TYR A 216 3.70 14.25 3.21
C TYR A 216 3.65 12.73 3.17
N PHE A 217 3.88 12.16 1.99
CA PHE A 217 4.27 10.77 1.85
C PHE A 217 5.55 10.63 1.04
N TYR A 218 6.18 9.48 1.19
CA TYR A 218 7.41 9.05 0.54
C TYR A 218 7.15 7.73 -0.18
N ALA A 219 7.78 7.51 -1.32
CA ALA A 219 7.55 6.31 -2.11
C ALA A 219 8.75 6.00 -3.01
N ILE A 220 8.76 4.81 -3.61
CA ILE A 220 9.60 4.53 -4.78
C ILE A 220 8.86 5.06 -6.00
N SER A 221 9.59 5.69 -6.93
CA SER A 221 9.03 6.05 -8.23
C SER A 221 8.67 4.80 -9.03
N SER A 222 7.44 4.77 -9.55
CA SER A 222 7.00 3.75 -10.51
C SER A 222 7.08 4.26 -11.96
N GLU A 223 7.80 5.36 -12.21
CA GLU A 223 8.04 5.83 -13.58
C GLU A 223 9.20 5.04 -14.20
N VAL A 224 8.86 3.96 -14.88
CA VAL A 224 9.83 3.01 -15.46
C VAL A 224 10.45 3.48 -16.78
N ASP A 225 9.82 4.45 -17.44
CA ASP A 225 10.26 5.09 -18.69
C ASP A 225 10.87 6.49 -18.48
N HIS A 226 10.98 6.95 -17.22
CA HIS A 226 11.63 8.22 -16.90
C HIS A 226 13.15 8.08 -16.96
N GLU A 227 13.86 9.22 -17.12
CA GLU A 227 15.33 9.29 -17.06
C GLU A 227 15.94 8.71 -15.76
N HIS A 228 15.14 8.50 -14.71
CA HIS A 228 15.60 8.18 -13.35
C HIS A 228 14.77 7.03 -12.72
N PRO A 229 14.82 5.81 -13.28
CA PRO A 229 14.09 4.66 -12.73
C PRO A 229 14.64 4.28 -11.36
N GLY A 230 13.77 3.80 -10.45
CA GLY A 230 14.19 3.38 -9.10
C GLY A 230 14.53 4.53 -8.14
N SER A 231 14.11 5.74 -8.48
CA SER A 231 14.23 6.94 -7.65
C SER A 231 13.29 6.91 -6.43
N LEU A 232 13.61 7.74 -5.43
CA LEU A 232 12.77 7.99 -4.27
C LEU A 232 12.05 9.31 -4.44
N VAL A 233 10.78 9.33 -4.09
CA VAL A 233 9.89 10.49 -4.24
C VAL A 233 9.32 10.88 -2.90
N LYS A 234 9.28 12.19 -2.65
CA LYS A 234 8.43 12.83 -1.64
C LYS A 234 7.34 13.60 -2.34
N VAL A 235 6.11 13.54 -1.83
CA VAL A 235 4.96 14.31 -2.34
C VAL A 235 4.34 15.15 -1.23
N ASP A 236 4.05 16.41 -1.53
CA ASP A 236 3.18 17.29 -0.73
C ASP A 236 1.73 17.11 -1.20
N THR A 237 0.90 16.46 -0.39
CA THR A 237 -0.50 16.13 -0.74
C THR A 237 -1.43 17.34 -0.79
N LYS A 238 -0.95 18.52 -0.36
CA LYS A 238 -1.70 19.77 -0.44
C LYS A 238 -1.45 20.49 -1.77
N THR A 239 -0.21 20.51 -2.25
CA THR A 239 0.18 21.25 -3.46
C THR A 239 0.33 20.37 -4.69
N GLY A 240 0.54 19.06 -4.50
CA GLY A 240 0.89 18.10 -5.56
C GLY A 240 2.35 18.19 -6.00
N GLU A 241 3.17 19.03 -5.36
CA GLU A 241 4.59 19.15 -5.66
C GLU A 241 5.36 17.91 -5.17
N SER A 242 6.36 17.50 -5.95
CA SER A 242 7.22 16.38 -5.63
C SER A 242 8.70 16.77 -5.56
N LYS A 243 9.46 16.05 -4.74
CA LYS A 243 10.93 16.08 -4.71
C LYS A 243 11.46 14.68 -4.95
N ILE A 244 12.52 14.57 -5.73
CA ILE A 244 13.06 13.28 -6.18
C ILE A 244 14.52 13.19 -5.79
N TRP A 245 14.92 12.05 -5.23
CA TRP A 245 16.31 11.63 -5.10
C TRP A 245 16.57 10.45 -6.05
N TRP A 246 17.70 10.48 -6.75
CA TRP A 246 18.12 9.40 -7.64
C TRP A 246 19.64 9.40 -7.82
N GLU A 247 20.17 8.25 -8.24
CA GLU A 247 21.56 8.07 -8.66
C GLU A 247 21.62 7.08 -9.83
N GLU A 248 22.47 7.35 -10.81
CA GLU A 248 22.63 6.49 -11.98
C GLU A 248 23.06 5.06 -11.58
N GLY A 249 22.35 4.07 -12.10
CA GLY A 249 22.64 2.66 -11.84
C GLY A 249 22.30 2.19 -10.42
N CYS A 250 21.61 3.01 -9.62
CA CYS A 250 21.13 2.65 -8.30
C CYS A 250 19.61 2.45 -8.31
N TYR A 251 19.15 1.40 -7.62
CA TYR A 251 17.72 1.13 -7.44
C TYR A 251 17.40 1.06 -5.95
N SER A 252 16.49 1.93 -5.54
CA SER A 252 16.11 2.08 -4.14
C SER A 252 15.03 1.09 -3.73
N SER A 253 15.05 0.69 -2.46
CA SER A 253 13.93 0.04 -1.78
C SER A 253 12.95 1.07 -1.23
N GLU A 254 11.88 0.58 -0.61
CA GLU A 254 10.89 1.39 0.10
C GLU A 254 11.57 2.38 1.08
N PRO A 255 11.24 3.69 1.05
CA PRO A 255 11.86 4.69 1.91
C PRO A 255 11.20 4.72 3.30
N ILE A 256 11.84 4.10 4.28
CA ILE A 256 11.35 4.04 5.66
C ILE A 256 11.56 5.39 6.34
N PHE A 257 10.48 6.09 6.67
CA PHE A 257 10.56 7.33 7.46
C PHE A 257 10.89 7.04 8.93
N VAL A 258 11.87 7.76 9.46
CA VAL A 258 12.28 7.71 10.86
C VAL A 258 12.24 9.14 11.42
N PRO A 259 11.33 9.46 12.35
CA PRO A 259 11.21 10.81 12.88
C PRO A 259 12.43 11.23 13.69
N ARG A 260 12.79 12.51 13.64
CA ARG A 260 13.71 13.09 14.62
C ARG A 260 13.07 13.02 16.01
N PRO A 261 13.82 12.67 17.07
CA PRO A 261 13.31 12.79 18.43
C PRO A 261 12.81 14.21 18.71
N ASN A 262 11.57 14.34 19.17
CA ASN A 262 10.89 15.62 19.44
C ASN A 262 10.66 16.49 18.17
N ALA A 263 10.50 15.87 17.00
CA ALA A 263 10.10 16.55 15.77
C ALA A 263 8.82 17.38 15.97
N GLU A 264 8.82 18.62 15.46
CA GLU A 264 7.65 19.50 15.43
C GLU A 264 6.95 19.47 14.06
N ASP A 265 7.73 19.36 12.98
CA ASP A 265 7.23 19.24 11.61
C ASP A 265 6.98 17.76 11.24
N GLU A 266 5.95 17.51 10.43
CA GLU A 266 5.59 16.16 9.95
C GLU A 266 6.75 15.45 9.21
N ASP A 267 7.58 16.22 8.50
CA ASP A 267 8.72 15.76 7.70
C ASP A 267 10.09 15.99 8.37
N ASP A 268 10.13 16.33 9.66
CA ASP A 268 11.39 16.42 10.42
C ASP A 268 11.88 15.02 10.84
N GLY A 269 12.71 14.44 9.97
CA GLY A 269 13.26 13.11 10.14
C GLY A 269 14.13 12.73 8.97
N VAL A 270 14.39 11.43 8.87
CA VAL A 270 15.19 10.85 7.79
C VAL A 270 14.43 9.76 7.07
N LEU A 271 14.79 9.50 5.82
CA LEU A 271 14.39 8.32 5.08
C LEU A 271 15.55 7.34 5.05
N VAL A 272 15.26 6.07 5.34
CA VAL A 272 16.22 4.97 5.24
C VAL A 272 15.79 4.05 4.10
N SER A 273 16.68 3.83 3.13
CA SER A 273 16.41 2.95 1.99
C SER A 273 17.63 2.12 1.66
N ALA A 274 17.43 0.85 1.29
CA ALA A 274 18.48 -0.01 0.77
C ALA A 274 18.64 0.24 -0.73
N LEU A 275 19.88 0.32 -1.20
CA LEU A 275 20.23 0.45 -2.60
C LEU A 275 20.85 -0.85 -3.12
N VAL A 276 20.44 -1.25 -4.32
CA VAL A 276 21.14 -2.24 -5.15
C VAL A 276 21.68 -1.56 -6.41
N PHE A 277 22.77 -2.10 -6.95
CA PHE A 277 23.51 -1.47 -8.04
C PHE A 277 23.48 -2.34 -9.30
N SER A 278 23.26 -1.74 -10.48
CA SER A 278 23.24 -2.48 -11.75
C SER A 278 24.60 -3.07 -12.16
N LYS A 279 25.70 -2.47 -11.69
CA LYS A 279 27.06 -2.85 -12.11
C LYS A 279 27.65 -4.01 -11.31
N ASP A 280 27.24 -4.19 -10.05
CA ASP A 280 27.61 -5.33 -9.22
C ASP A 280 26.41 -5.71 -8.35
N GLU A 281 25.79 -6.85 -8.66
CA GLU A 281 24.61 -7.36 -7.94
C GLU A 281 24.88 -7.70 -6.47
N ARG A 282 26.15 -7.74 -6.04
CA ARG A 282 26.55 -7.93 -4.63
C ARG A 282 26.83 -6.62 -3.91
N GLN A 283 26.94 -5.52 -4.65
CA GLN A 283 27.10 -4.21 -4.03
C GLN A 283 25.75 -3.73 -3.52
N VAL A 284 25.74 -3.29 -2.27
CA VAL A 284 24.56 -2.74 -1.61
C VAL A 284 24.95 -1.53 -0.79
N ALA A 285 23.99 -0.65 -0.54
CA ALA A 285 24.17 0.44 0.39
C ALA A 285 22.93 0.66 1.24
N LEU A 286 23.11 1.16 2.46
CA LEU A 286 22.04 1.76 3.24
C LEU A 286 22.15 3.28 3.09
N LEU A 287 21.18 3.87 2.41
CA LEU A 287 21.06 5.30 2.16
C LEU A 287 20.25 5.97 3.28
N VAL A 288 20.70 7.14 3.71
CA VAL A 288 19.98 8.02 4.62
C VAL A 288 19.78 9.38 3.97
N LEU A 289 18.52 9.76 3.77
CA LEU A 289 18.13 11.07 3.23
C LEU A 289 17.51 11.94 4.33
N ASP A 290 17.75 13.25 4.27
CA ASP A 290 16.91 14.22 4.98
C ASP A 290 15.50 14.21 4.33
N ALA A 291 14.47 13.93 5.13
CA ALA A 291 13.12 13.75 4.63
C ALA A 291 12.47 15.07 4.17
N LYS A 292 12.99 16.23 4.58
CA LYS A 292 12.45 17.55 4.23
C LYS A 292 12.84 17.95 2.81
N ASN A 293 14.11 17.78 2.49
CA ASN A 293 14.71 18.27 1.24
C ASN A 293 15.15 17.16 0.26
N MET A 294 15.05 15.88 0.63
CA MET A 294 15.48 14.73 -0.18
C MET A 294 16.99 14.74 -0.50
N THR A 295 17.81 15.36 0.36
CA THR A 295 19.27 15.35 0.21
C THR A 295 19.90 14.20 0.98
N GLU A 296 20.94 13.59 0.40
CA GLU A 296 21.70 12.55 1.06
C GLU A 296 22.55 13.12 2.18
N ILE A 297 22.40 12.54 3.37
CA ILE A 297 23.16 12.95 4.56
C ILE A 297 24.11 11.88 5.06
N ALA A 298 23.88 10.61 4.71
CA ALA A 298 24.79 9.51 5.00
C ALA A 298 24.54 8.30 4.09
N ARG A 299 25.58 7.48 3.92
CA ARG A 299 25.52 6.20 3.21
C ARG A 299 26.50 5.20 3.83
N ALA A 300 26.05 3.96 3.98
CA ALA A 300 26.91 2.84 4.34
C ALA A 300 26.91 1.81 3.19
N THR A 301 28.04 1.68 2.49
CA THR A 301 28.18 0.78 1.32
C THR A 301 28.97 -0.47 1.70
N PHE A 302 28.53 -1.65 1.25
CA PHE A 302 29.20 -2.92 1.49
C PHE A 302 28.95 -3.93 0.36
N ILE A 303 29.75 -5.01 0.34
CA ILE A 303 29.65 -6.10 -0.62
C ILE A 303 29.13 -7.36 0.09
N THR A 304 28.09 -7.98 -0.44
CA THR A 304 27.52 -9.22 0.08
C THR A 304 28.25 -10.46 -0.49
N PRO A 305 28.21 -11.62 0.19
CA PRO A 305 28.80 -12.87 -0.33
C PRO A 305 28.15 -13.41 -1.61
N SER A 306 26.90 -13.01 -1.88
CA SER A 306 26.07 -13.42 -3.03
C SER A 306 25.22 -12.25 -3.51
N PRO A 307 24.64 -12.31 -4.74
CA PRO A 307 23.73 -11.28 -5.22
C PRO A 307 22.63 -10.92 -4.22
N ALA A 308 22.37 -9.63 -4.05
CA ALA A 308 21.34 -9.11 -3.17
C ALA A 308 20.09 -8.73 -3.99
N PRO A 309 18.95 -9.41 -3.80
CA PRO A 309 17.73 -9.09 -4.53
C PRO A 309 17.11 -7.79 -3.98
N LYS A 310 16.34 -7.11 -4.84
CA LYS A 310 15.48 -6.00 -4.42
C LYS A 310 14.45 -6.49 -3.40
N CYS A 311 14.34 -5.80 -2.26
CA CYS A 311 13.32 -6.08 -1.25
C CYS A 311 12.01 -5.33 -1.55
N LEU A 312 10.92 -5.77 -0.91
CA LEU A 312 9.60 -5.13 -1.02
C LEU A 312 9.35 -4.17 0.15
N HIS A 313 9.22 -4.72 1.37
CA HIS A 313 8.87 -3.95 2.55
C HIS A 313 9.88 -4.11 3.67
N GLY A 314 9.94 -3.11 4.55
CA GLY A 314 10.78 -3.13 5.75
C GLY A 314 10.18 -2.36 6.93
N TRP A 315 10.87 -2.44 8.07
CA TRP A 315 10.53 -1.68 9.27
C TRP A 315 11.80 -1.19 9.96
N PHE A 316 11.75 0.01 10.53
CA PHE A 316 12.80 0.50 11.43
C PHE A 316 12.37 0.28 12.87
N LEU A 317 13.19 -0.46 13.64
CA LEU A 317 12.95 -0.70 15.05
C LEU A 317 14.03 0.04 15.85
N PRO A 318 13.67 1.03 16.69
CA PRO A 318 14.65 1.67 17.56
C PRO A 318 15.09 0.71 18.69
N ASP A 319 16.36 0.75 19.08
CA ASP A 319 16.93 -0.09 20.17
C ASP A 319 16.20 0.07 21.52
N LYS A 320 15.44 1.15 21.70
CA LYS A 320 14.55 1.36 22.84
C LYS A 320 13.17 1.76 22.31
N LEU A 321 12.21 0.86 22.46
CA LEU A 321 10.79 1.22 22.44
C LEU A 321 10.61 2.24 23.58
N LYS A 322 10.36 3.51 23.24
CA LYS A 322 10.10 4.56 24.23
C LYS A 322 8.74 4.40 24.85
#